data_AF-A0A497J8H8-F1
#
_entry.id   AF-A0A497J8H8-F1
#
_cell.length_a   1.000
_cell.length_b   1.000
_cell.length_c   1.000
_cell.angle_alpha   90.00
_cell.angle_beta   90.00
_cell.angle_gamma   90.00
#
_symmetry.space_group_name_H-M   'P 1'
#
loop_
_entity.id
_entity.type
_entity.pdbx_description
1 polymer ?
#
loop_
_entity_poly.entity_id
_entity_poly.type
_entity_poly.pdbx_seq_one_letter_code
_entity_poly.pdbx_strand_id
1 'polypeptide(L)'
;MLPSELLRVTIRKGKIHPKFARITQENIEIANELIEIFKSSIGKKKEELSFKIDEIENSCRDVKFIRGLETLLLRKCEFAIKSRISPAYARELVFEEAGNKIPTTKEERRKILKKVADELGITIAELDNSLFADLEDEQILMKFSAITPELLLKLYNLSLAQTLLFKA
;
A
#
# COMPACT_ATOMS: atom_id res chain seq x y z
N MET A 1 6.07 -11.53 -11.95
CA MET A 1 5.29 -10.82 -12.99
C MET A 1 4.76 -9.49 -12.50
N LEU A 2 4.68 -8.46 -13.35
CA LEU A 2 4.09 -7.16 -13.05
C LEU A 2 2.63 -7.12 -13.55
N PRO A 3 1.77 -6.24 -12.98
CA PRO A 3 0.51 -5.85 -13.61
C PRO A 3 0.73 -5.41 -15.05
N SER A 4 -0.25 -5.73 -15.91
CA SER A 4 -0.05 -5.59 -17.34
C SER A 4 -0.04 -4.12 -17.81
N GLU A 5 -0.66 -3.20 -17.06
CA GLU A 5 -0.56 -1.76 -17.31
C GLU A 5 0.86 -1.20 -17.07
N LEU A 6 1.65 -1.88 -16.23
CA LEU A 6 3.04 -1.51 -15.92
C LEU A 6 4.05 -2.08 -16.92
N LEU A 7 3.59 -2.78 -17.97
CA LEU A 7 4.46 -3.29 -19.02
C LEU A 7 5.16 -2.12 -19.74
N ARG A 8 6.49 -2.09 -19.67
CA ARG A 8 7.37 -1.12 -20.35
C ARG A 8 8.07 -1.76 -21.54
N VAL A 9 7.59 -1.46 -22.74
CA VAL A 9 8.15 -1.94 -24.02
C VAL A 9 8.29 -0.81 -25.04
N THR A 10 9.08 -1.03 -26.08
CA THR A 10 9.11 -0.22 -27.30
C THR A 10 8.88 -1.12 -28.49
N ILE A 11 8.16 -0.62 -29.50
CA ILE A 11 7.95 -1.34 -30.75
C ILE A 11 8.77 -0.66 -31.84
N ARG A 12 9.66 -1.40 -32.49
CA ARG A 12 10.49 -0.88 -33.60
C ARG A 12 10.62 -1.95 -34.67
N LYS A 13 10.32 -1.59 -35.92
CA LYS A 13 10.41 -2.50 -37.09
C LYS A 13 9.72 -3.85 -36.85
N GLY A 14 8.52 -3.84 -36.28
CA GLY A 14 7.74 -5.05 -35.99
C GLY A 14 8.25 -5.90 -34.81
N LYS A 15 9.28 -5.47 -34.08
CA LYS A 15 9.83 -6.16 -32.91
C LYS A 15 9.46 -5.43 -31.62
N ILE A 16 9.09 -6.20 -30.59
CA ILE A 16 8.83 -5.70 -29.25
C ILE A 16 10.11 -5.80 -28.42
N HIS A 17 10.55 -4.68 -27.86
CA HIS A 17 11.75 -4.58 -27.04
C HIS A 17 11.38 -4.13 -25.62
N PRO A 18 11.53 -4.98 -24.60
CA PRO A 18 11.31 -4.57 -23.20
C PRO A 18 12.31 -3.50 -22.79
N LYS A 19 11.83 -2.47 -22.08
CA LYS A 19 12.68 -1.43 -21.48
C LYS A 19 13.21 -1.91 -20.14
N PHE A 20 14.21 -2.80 -20.19
CA PHE A 20 14.89 -3.27 -18.99
C PHE A 20 15.56 -2.13 -18.22
N ALA A 21 15.47 -2.18 -16.90
CA ALA A 21 16.21 -1.34 -16.00
C ALA A 21 17.69 -1.73 -16.05
N ARG A 22 18.53 -0.78 -16.45
CA ARG A 22 20.00 -0.95 -16.44
C ARG A 22 20.52 -0.73 -15.03
N ILE A 23 21.62 -1.38 -14.68
CA ILE A 23 22.32 -1.16 -13.41
C ILE A 23 23.19 0.09 -13.57
N THR A 24 22.54 1.26 -13.56
CA THR A 24 23.15 2.59 -13.58
C THR A 24 23.03 3.22 -12.21
N GLN A 25 23.89 4.20 -11.90
CA GLN A 25 23.85 4.92 -10.63
C GLN A 25 22.46 5.52 -10.34
N GLU A 26 21.85 6.20 -11.32
CA GLU A 26 20.51 6.77 -11.22
C GLU A 26 19.43 5.73 -10.84
N ASN A 27 19.42 4.56 -11.50
CA ASN A 27 18.43 3.52 -11.19
C ASN A 27 18.68 2.86 -9.83
N ILE A 28 19.96 2.75 -9.41
CA ILE A 28 20.34 2.24 -8.09
C ILE A 28 19.86 3.21 -7.01
N GLU A 29 20.06 4.51 -7.20
CA GLU A 29 19.61 5.55 -6.28
C GLU A 29 18.09 5.51 -6.09
N ILE A 30 17.32 5.47 -7.18
CA ILE A 30 15.86 5.33 -7.13
C ILE A 30 15.43 4.06 -6.39
N ALA A 31 16.05 2.92 -6.73
CA ALA A 31 15.73 1.66 -6.07
C ALA A 31 16.07 1.70 -4.57
N ASN A 32 17.20 2.30 -4.20
CA ASN A 32 17.63 2.46 -2.81
C ASN A 32 16.67 3.38 -2.04
N GLU A 33 16.28 4.50 -2.62
CA GLU A 33 15.35 5.44 -2.01
C GLU A 33 14.01 4.77 -1.69
N LEU A 34 13.44 4.02 -2.64
CA LEU A 34 12.24 3.23 -2.39
C LEU A 34 12.45 2.19 -1.27
N ILE A 35 13.57 1.45 -1.28
CA ILE A 35 13.87 0.48 -0.22
C ILE A 35 13.91 1.16 1.16
N GLU A 36 14.51 2.34 1.29
CA GLU A 36 14.57 3.10 2.54
C GLU A 36 13.20 3.63 2.99
N ILE A 37 12.33 4.04 2.05
CA ILE A 37 10.94 4.39 2.37
C ILE A 37 10.21 3.19 2.97
N PHE A 38 10.34 1.99 2.39
CA PHE A 38 9.71 0.79 2.92
C PHE A 38 10.26 0.40 4.29
N LYS A 39 11.58 0.50 4.52
CA LYS A 39 12.19 0.25 5.84
C LYS A 39 11.70 1.23 6.90
N SER A 40 11.64 2.52 6.58
CA SER A 40 11.22 3.58 7.51
C SER A 40 9.71 3.60 7.76
N SER A 41 8.92 2.84 6.98
CA SER A 41 7.46 2.77 7.11
C SER A 41 6.99 1.54 7.89
N ILE A 42 7.90 0.72 8.44
CA ILE A 42 7.53 -0.36 9.35
C ILE A 42 6.82 0.23 10.59
N GLY A 43 5.66 -0.33 10.93
CA GLY A 43 4.77 0.16 11.99
C GLY A 43 3.84 1.31 11.57
N LYS A 44 3.90 1.75 10.31
CA LYS A 44 3.02 2.77 9.73
C LYS A 44 1.90 2.17 8.90
N LYS A 45 0.85 2.96 8.66
CA LYS A 45 -0.24 2.60 7.74
C LYS A 45 0.28 2.48 6.30
N LYS A 46 -0.36 1.64 5.50
CA LYS A 46 -0.10 1.52 4.06
C LYS A 46 -0.35 2.84 3.33
N GLU A 47 -1.33 3.63 3.76
CA GLU A 47 -1.58 4.98 3.23
C GLU A 47 -0.36 5.91 3.38
N GLU A 48 0.26 5.95 4.57
CA GLU A 48 1.46 6.75 4.81
C GLU A 48 2.63 6.32 3.91
N LEU A 49 2.75 5.02 3.65
CA LEU A 49 3.73 4.47 2.71
C LEU A 49 3.43 4.92 1.28
N SER A 50 2.17 4.80 0.83
CA SER A 50 1.74 5.20 -0.51
C SER A 50 2.01 6.68 -0.75
N PHE A 51 1.69 7.54 0.22
CA PHE A 51 1.91 8.99 0.11
C PHE A 51 3.39 9.34 -0.14
N LYS A 52 4.33 8.68 0.56
CA LYS A 52 5.76 8.90 0.34
C LYS A 52 6.23 8.42 -1.04
N ILE A 53 5.63 7.35 -1.55
CA ILE A 53 5.96 6.83 -2.89
C ILE A 53 5.43 7.80 -3.96
N ASP A 54 4.24 8.36 -3.77
CA ASP A 54 3.64 9.35 -4.66
C ASP A 54 4.53 10.61 -4.80
N GLU A 55 5.20 11.05 -3.72
CA GLU A 55 6.17 12.16 -3.76
C GLU A 55 7.34 11.87 -4.72
N ILE A 56 7.82 10.62 -4.75
CA ILE A 56 8.84 10.18 -5.72
C ILE A 56 8.27 10.13 -7.14
N GLU A 57 7.07 9.58 -7.31
CA GLU A 57 6.43 9.50 -8.63
C GLU A 57 6.30 10.88 -9.28
N ASN A 58 5.91 11.88 -8.50
CA ASN A 58 5.76 13.26 -8.96
C ASN A 58 7.08 13.91 -9.40
N SER A 59 8.22 13.43 -8.88
CA SER A 59 9.55 13.92 -9.21
C SER A 59 10.21 13.13 -10.36
N CYS A 60 9.66 11.96 -10.71
CA CYS A 60 10.23 11.04 -11.69
C CYS A 60 9.56 11.13 -13.07
N ARG A 61 10.37 10.98 -14.13
CA ARG A 61 9.83 10.97 -15.51
C ARG A 61 9.17 9.66 -15.91
N ASP A 62 9.49 8.54 -15.26
CA ASP A 62 8.99 7.22 -15.62
C ASP A 62 8.21 6.58 -14.46
N VAL A 63 6.98 7.03 -14.27
CA VAL A 63 6.06 6.55 -13.22
C VAL A 63 5.86 5.02 -13.29
N LYS A 64 5.80 4.44 -14.49
CA LYS A 64 5.64 2.99 -14.65
C LYS A 64 6.84 2.20 -14.13
N PHE A 65 8.03 2.80 -14.15
CA PHE A 65 9.20 2.18 -13.55
C PHE A 65 9.09 2.15 -12.03
N ILE A 66 8.73 3.27 -11.41
CA ILE A 66 8.55 3.40 -9.95
C ILE A 66 7.49 2.42 -9.44
N ARG A 67 6.27 2.45 -10.01
CA ARG A 67 5.20 1.50 -9.67
C ARG A 67 5.59 0.04 -9.83
N GLY A 68 6.43 -0.24 -10.83
CA GLY A 68 6.94 -1.58 -11.06
C GLY A 68 7.90 -2.05 -9.97
N LEU A 69 8.76 -1.16 -9.45
CA LEU A 69 9.63 -1.44 -8.31
C LEU A 69 8.82 -1.56 -7.02
N GLU A 70 7.91 -0.61 -6.77
CA GLU A 70 6.97 -0.63 -5.66
C GLU A 70 6.21 -1.96 -5.59
N THR A 71 5.63 -2.41 -6.71
CA THR A 71 4.90 -3.68 -6.77
C THR A 71 5.74 -4.86 -6.27
N LEU A 72 7.05 -4.86 -6.57
CA LEU A 72 7.96 -5.92 -6.12
C LEU A 72 8.33 -5.78 -4.65
N LEU A 73 8.41 -4.56 -4.13
CA LEU A 73 8.66 -4.28 -2.71
C LEU A 73 7.44 -4.59 -1.84
N LEU A 74 6.23 -4.27 -2.30
CA LEU A 74 4.97 -4.63 -1.63
C LEU A 74 4.83 -6.14 -1.43
N ARG A 75 5.31 -6.95 -2.38
CA ARG A 75 5.34 -8.42 -2.24
C ARG A 75 6.31 -8.93 -1.17
N LYS A 76 7.22 -8.07 -0.71
CA LYS A 76 8.16 -8.36 0.37
C LYS A 76 7.67 -7.83 1.72
N CYS A 77 6.45 -7.30 1.75
CA CYS A 77 5.83 -6.77 2.94
C CYS A 77 4.84 -7.78 3.55
N GLU A 78 4.75 -7.76 4.86
CA GLU A 78 3.68 -8.41 5.63
C GLU A 78 2.87 -7.30 6.29
N PHE A 79 1.61 -7.17 5.91
CA PHE A 79 0.67 -6.21 6.49
C PHE A 79 -0.26 -6.91 7.49
N ALA A 80 -0.68 -6.20 8.53
CA ALA A 80 -1.63 -6.70 9.50
C ALA A 80 -2.71 -5.67 9.83
N ILE A 81 -3.90 -6.20 10.10
CA ILE A 81 -5.02 -5.45 10.67
C ILE A 81 -4.74 -5.25 12.16
N LYS A 82 -4.66 -4.00 12.59
CA LYS A 82 -4.45 -3.64 14.00
C LYS A 82 -5.74 -3.10 14.60
N SER A 83 -6.60 -4.00 15.08
CA SER A 83 -7.86 -3.63 15.74
C SER A 83 -8.01 -4.32 17.10
N ARG A 84 -8.78 -3.69 18.00
CA ARG A 84 -9.13 -4.26 19.32
C ARG A 84 -10.29 -5.24 19.22
N ILE A 85 -11.18 -5.01 18.26
CA ILE A 85 -12.34 -5.81 17.93
C ILE A 85 -12.39 -6.06 16.42
N SER A 86 -13.17 -7.03 15.98
CA SER A 86 -13.39 -7.27 14.55
C SER A 86 -13.96 -6.00 13.89
N PRO A 87 -13.35 -5.47 12.81
CA PRO A 87 -13.85 -4.26 12.14
C PRO A 87 -15.29 -4.38 11.63
N ALA A 88 -15.67 -5.56 11.12
CA ALA A 88 -17.04 -5.82 10.69
C ALA A 88 -18.03 -5.72 11.85
N TYR A 89 -17.68 -6.31 13.01
CA TYR A 89 -18.50 -6.27 14.21
C TYR A 89 -18.59 -4.86 14.83
N ALA A 90 -17.47 -4.12 14.80
CA ALA A 90 -17.43 -2.72 15.20
C ALA A 90 -18.40 -1.87 14.38
N ARG A 91 -18.39 -2.05 13.05
CA ARG A 91 -19.26 -1.32 12.12
C ARG A 91 -20.73 -1.69 12.31
N GLU A 92 -21.03 -2.96 12.52
CA GLU A 92 -22.39 -3.44 12.80
C GLU A 92 -22.99 -2.69 14.00
N LEU A 93 -22.34 -2.74 15.17
CA LEU A 93 -22.83 -2.11 16.39
C LEU A 93 -22.94 -0.57 16.27
N VAL A 94 -21.93 0.07 15.68
CA VAL A 94 -21.93 1.53 15.53
C VAL A 94 -23.00 1.99 14.55
N PHE A 95 -23.22 1.27 13.45
CA PHE A 95 -24.23 1.63 12.45
C PHE A 95 -25.64 1.29 12.89
N GLU A 96 -25.83 0.23 13.67
CA GLU A 96 -27.11 -0.08 14.32
C GLU A 96 -27.50 1.02 15.30
N GLU A 97 -26.58 1.45 16.17
CA GLU A 97 -26.84 2.56 17.10
C GLU A 97 -27.11 3.87 16.37
N ALA A 98 -26.39 4.14 15.28
CA ALA A 98 -26.62 5.31 14.43
C ALA A 98 -27.94 5.24 13.62
N GLY A 99 -28.49 4.04 13.40
CA GLY A 99 -29.73 3.85 12.63
C GLY A 99 -30.94 4.55 13.25
N ASN A 100 -30.96 4.73 14.57
CA ASN A 100 -32.01 5.46 15.28
C ASN A 100 -31.96 6.98 15.03
N LYS A 101 -30.75 7.53 14.82
CA LYS A 101 -30.53 8.94 14.50
C LYS A 101 -29.18 9.11 13.81
N ILE A 102 -29.22 9.31 12.50
CA ILE A 102 -27.99 9.55 11.71
C ILE A 102 -27.29 10.79 12.29
N PRO A 103 -26.05 10.66 12.78
CA PRO A 103 -25.34 11.78 13.37
C PRO A 103 -24.99 12.80 12.28
N THR A 104 -25.40 14.05 12.49
CA THR A 104 -25.08 15.18 11.59
C THR A 104 -23.98 16.08 12.17
N THR A 105 -23.67 15.92 13.46
CA THR A 105 -22.64 16.68 14.17
C THR A 105 -21.57 15.75 14.77
N LYS A 106 -20.37 16.31 15.01
CA LYS A 106 -19.28 15.58 15.69
C LYS A 106 -19.67 15.13 17.10
N GLU A 107 -20.49 15.91 17.78
CA GLU A 107 -20.97 15.62 19.13
C GLU A 107 -21.94 14.42 19.14
N GLU A 108 -22.87 14.37 18.20
CA GLU A 108 -23.77 13.23 18.01
C GLU A 108 -22.99 11.96 17.69
N ARG A 109 -22.04 12.04 16.74
CA ARG A 109 -21.13 10.92 16.43
C ARG A 109 -20.39 10.43 17.67
N ARG A 110 -19.85 11.35 18.47
CA ARG A 110 -19.11 11.00 19.70
C ARG A 110 -20.01 10.33 20.73
N LYS A 111 -21.28 10.71 20.85
CA LYS A 111 -22.24 10.06 21.75
C LYS A 111 -22.51 8.61 21.35
N ILE A 112 -22.72 8.36 20.05
CA ILE A 112 -22.91 7.01 19.50
C ILE A 112 -21.70 6.14 19.78
N LEU A 113 -20.51 6.61 19.40
CA LEU A 113 -19.27 5.86 19.64
C LEU A 113 -19.02 5.62 21.13
N LYS A 114 -19.34 6.60 22.00
CA LYS A 114 -19.21 6.44 23.44
C LYS A 114 -20.10 5.32 23.95
N LYS A 115 -21.37 5.29 23.56
CA LYS A 115 -22.31 4.25 24.00
C LYS A 115 -21.84 2.85 23.61
N VAL A 116 -21.46 2.66 22.34
CA VAL A 116 -20.97 1.38 21.84
C VAL A 116 -19.63 1.00 22.49
N ALA A 117 -18.73 1.95 22.70
CA ALA A 117 -17.46 1.71 23.39
C ALA A 117 -17.66 1.30 24.85
N ASP A 118 -18.60 1.93 25.56
CA ASP A 118 -18.97 1.60 26.94
C ASP A 118 -19.58 0.19 27.03
N GLU A 119 -20.45 -0.20 26.08
CA GLU A 119 -21.01 -1.56 25.99
C GLU A 119 -19.96 -2.65 25.72
N LEU A 120 -18.94 -2.33 24.94
CA LEU A 120 -17.83 -3.23 24.61
C LEU A 120 -16.68 -3.21 25.64
N GLY A 121 -16.72 -2.29 26.62
CA GLY A 121 -15.67 -2.12 27.61
C GLY A 121 -14.33 -1.66 27.03
N ILE A 122 -14.35 -0.89 25.94
CA ILE A 122 -13.16 -0.34 25.27
C ILE A 122 -13.22 1.19 25.23
N THR A 123 -12.12 1.84 24.86
CA THR A 123 -12.12 3.29 24.68
C THR A 123 -12.73 3.68 23.33
N ILE A 124 -13.26 4.91 23.24
CA ILE A 124 -13.77 5.48 21.98
C ILE A 124 -12.68 5.42 20.89
N ALA A 125 -11.43 5.71 21.24
CA ALA A 125 -10.32 5.70 20.28
C ALA A 125 -10.02 4.29 19.76
N GLU A 126 -10.07 3.26 20.61
CA GLU A 126 -9.90 1.88 20.17
C GLU A 126 -11.05 1.41 19.27
N LEU A 127 -12.28 1.81 19.58
CA LEU A 127 -13.44 1.54 18.72
C LEU A 127 -13.28 2.22 17.37
N ASP A 128 -12.98 3.53 17.38
CA ASP A 128 -12.83 4.35 16.17
C ASP A 128 -11.74 3.81 15.25
N ASN A 129 -10.57 3.47 15.81
CA ASN A 129 -9.47 2.84 15.09
C ASN A 129 -9.82 1.44 14.56
N SER A 130 -10.74 0.71 15.23
CA SER A 130 -11.12 -0.64 14.81
C SER A 130 -12.13 -0.64 13.66
N LEU A 131 -12.91 0.43 13.45
CA LEU A 131 -14.01 0.45 12.47
C LEU A 131 -13.57 0.08 11.04
N PHE A 132 -12.42 0.60 10.62
CA PHE A 132 -11.93 0.50 9.25
C PHE A 132 -10.50 -0.06 9.15
N ALA A 133 -10.00 -0.69 10.22
CA ALA A 133 -8.65 -1.26 10.25
C ALA A 133 -8.43 -2.39 9.21
N ASP A 134 -9.51 -2.94 8.66
CA ASP A 134 -9.49 -3.96 7.60
C ASP A 134 -9.32 -3.38 6.18
N LEU A 135 -9.53 -2.08 5.97
CA LEU A 135 -9.25 -1.42 4.70
C LEU A 135 -7.75 -1.50 4.38
N GLU A 136 -7.41 -1.76 3.11
CA GLU A 136 -6.00 -1.95 2.72
C GLU A 136 -5.09 -0.80 3.15
N ASP A 137 -5.54 0.44 2.96
CA ASP A 137 -4.78 1.66 3.27
C ASP A 137 -4.53 1.84 4.78
N GLU A 138 -5.43 1.29 5.61
CA GLU A 138 -5.39 1.33 7.07
C GLU A 138 -4.54 0.21 7.68
N GLN A 139 -4.17 -0.81 6.89
CA GLN A 139 -3.34 -1.91 7.37
C GLN A 139 -1.93 -1.42 7.73
N ILE A 140 -1.37 -2.00 8.78
CA ILE A 140 -0.04 -1.64 9.29
C ILE A 140 1.02 -2.52 8.65
N LEU A 141 2.09 -1.92 8.14
CA LEU A 141 3.27 -2.65 7.68
C LEU A 141 4.01 -3.26 8.87
N MET A 142 3.87 -4.56 9.09
CA MET A 142 4.48 -5.26 10.23
C MET A 142 5.94 -5.62 9.97
N LYS A 143 6.23 -6.02 8.73
CA LYS A 143 7.56 -6.48 8.34
C LYS A 143 7.82 -6.20 6.88
N PHE A 144 9.07 -5.87 6.59
CA PHE A 144 9.58 -5.71 5.23
C PHE A 144 10.88 -6.51 5.07
N SER A 145 10.88 -7.45 4.12
CA SER A 145 12.04 -8.27 3.81
C SER A 145 12.96 -7.52 2.84
N ALA A 146 13.89 -6.75 3.39
CA ALA A 146 14.79 -5.89 2.62
C ALA A 146 15.54 -6.64 1.51
N ILE A 147 15.83 -5.91 0.43
CA ILE A 147 16.51 -6.39 -0.78
C ILE A 147 17.55 -5.35 -1.18
N THR A 148 18.63 -5.75 -1.86
CA THR A 148 19.59 -4.77 -2.40
C THR A 148 19.02 -4.09 -3.65
N PRO A 149 19.39 -2.83 -3.93
CA PRO A 149 18.95 -2.12 -5.13
C PRO A 149 19.22 -2.90 -6.43
N GLU A 150 20.41 -3.50 -6.58
CA GLU A 150 20.79 -4.24 -7.79
C GLU A 150 19.93 -5.48 -7.97
N LEU A 151 19.61 -6.19 -6.88
CA LEU A 151 18.76 -7.36 -6.94
C LEU A 151 17.31 -6.96 -7.27
N LEU A 152 16.82 -5.84 -6.75
CA LEU A 152 15.51 -5.31 -7.09
C LEU A 152 15.40 -4.99 -8.59
N LEU A 153 16.41 -4.33 -9.17
CA LEU A 153 16.46 -4.03 -10.60
C LEU A 153 16.52 -5.31 -11.46
N LYS A 154 17.26 -6.34 -11.02
CA LYS A 154 17.28 -7.65 -11.69
C LYS A 154 15.91 -8.34 -11.64
N LEU A 155 15.24 -8.32 -10.48
CA LEU A 155 13.89 -8.87 -10.33
C LEU A 155 12.84 -8.11 -11.14
N TYR A 156 13.02 -6.79 -11.28
CA TYR A 156 12.22 -5.96 -12.16
C TYR A 156 12.34 -6.44 -13.61
N ASN A 157 13.56 -6.62 -14.12
CA ASN A 157 13.79 -7.10 -15.48
C ASN A 157 13.19 -8.50 -15.72
N LEU A 158 13.38 -9.41 -14.76
CA LEU A 158 12.76 -10.74 -14.81
C LEU A 158 11.24 -10.64 -14.86
N SER A 159 10.65 -9.85 -13.96
CA SER A 159 9.19 -9.68 -13.90
C SER A 159 8.64 -9.03 -15.16
N LEU A 160 9.35 -8.07 -15.75
CA LEU A 160 8.99 -7.42 -17.01
C LEU A 160 9.01 -8.42 -18.18
N ALA A 161 10.05 -9.24 -18.28
CA ALA A 161 10.16 -10.28 -19.30
C ALA A 161 9.03 -11.30 -19.18
N GLN A 162 8.73 -11.79 -17.97
CA GLN A 162 7.61 -12.71 -17.74
C GLN A 162 6.27 -12.08 -18.12
N THR A 163 6.05 -10.80 -17.80
CA THR A 163 4.81 -10.07 -18.12
C THR A 163 4.63 -9.94 -19.63
N LEU A 164 5.72 -9.69 -20.36
CA LEU A 164 5.71 -9.66 -21.82
C LEU A 164 5.36 -11.04 -22.41
N LEU A 165 5.99 -12.11 -21.91
CA LEU A 165 5.78 -13.47 -22.41
C LEU A 165 4.38 -14.02 -22.12
N PHE A 166 3.73 -13.57 -21.04
CA PHE A 166 2.36 -14.00 -20.72
C PHE A 166 1.30 -13.30 -21.59
N LYS A 167 1.63 -12.14 -22.16
CA LYS A 167 0.79 -11.44 -23.15
C LYS A 167 1.05 -11.90 -24.59
N ALA A 168 2.02 -12.80 -24.78
CA ALA A 168 2.37 -13.33 -26.10
C ALA A 168 1.43 -14.45 -26.53
#